data_AF-A0A165FW67-F1
#
_entry.id   AF-A0A165FW67-F1
#
_cell.length_a   1.000
_cell.length_b   1.000
_cell.length_c   1.000
_cell.angle_alpha   90.00
_cell.angle_beta   90.00
_cell.angle_gamma   90.00
#
_symmetry.space_group_name_H-M   'P 1'
#
loop_
_entity.id
_entity.type
_entity.pdbx_description
1 polymer ?
#
loop_
_entity_poly.entity_id
_entity_poly.type
_entity_poly.pdbx_seq_one_letter_code
_entity_poly.pdbx_strand_id
1 'polypeptide(L)'
;MLVRIRALCPRCRGFHASARRTHLVGAPHPVSNLRPIIYNDTAPMRSTAATHPYSLTEFEGDTQEYQWKIQRQQLDAYNHAFWADSNSRFQAAKAAVLESLPESCTAEDREFVLSEFYRRWVVQEMPRQKEYDAEWRKQNWKSISLGARLAFDKFAARISHPFSSSKIKNE
;
A
#
# COMPACT_ATOMS: atom_id res chain seq x y z
N MET A 1 -8.40 -61.09 33.78
CA MET A 1 -6.98 -60.87 33.47
C MET A 1 -6.91 -60.30 32.05
N LEU A 2 -6.46 -59.04 31.91
CA LEU A 2 -5.84 -58.35 30.75
C LEU A 2 -6.61 -58.27 29.40
N VAL A 3 -6.58 -57.23 28.56
CA VAL A 3 -6.34 -55.77 28.59
C VAL A 3 -6.98 -55.26 27.29
N ARG A 4 -7.84 -54.23 27.33
CA ARG A 4 -8.18 -53.42 26.14
C ARG A 4 -7.04 -52.44 25.89
N ILE A 5 -6.25 -52.66 24.84
CA ILE A 5 -5.27 -51.65 24.39
C ILE A 5 -6.04 -50.60 23.58
N ARG A 6 -6.42 -49.50 24.23
CA ARG A 6 -6.74 -48.25 23.52
C ARG A 6 -5.42 -47.64 23.06
N ALA A 7 -5.12 -47.74 21.78
CA ALA A 7 -4.06 -46.96 21.17
C ALA A 7 -4.39 -45.46 21.33
N LEU A 8 -3.60 -44.76 22.13
CA LEU A 8 -3.61 -43.31 22.19
C LEU A 8 -3.05 -42.80 20.86
N CYS A 9 -3.93 -42.32 19.99
CA CYS A 9 -3.53 -41.61 18.79
C CYS A 9 -2.73 -40.37 19.22
N PRO A 10 -1.45 -40.22 18.82
CA PRO A 10 -0.70 -39.03 19.15
C PRO A 10 -1.41 -37.87 18.46
N ARG A 11 -1.83 -36.87 19.25
CA ARG A 11 -2.35 -35.59 18.74
C ARG A 11 -1.33 -35.09 17.73
N CYS A 12 -1.64 -35.21 16.43
CA CYS A 12 -0.91 -34.55 15.38
C CYS A 12 -0.93 -33.07 15.72
N ARG A 13 0.18 -32.54 16.22
CA ARG A 13 0.41 -31.11 16.27
C ARG A 13 0.44 -30.68 14.81
N GLY A 14 -0.71 -30.28 14.29
CA GLY A 14 -0.77 -29.64 12.99
C GLY A 14 0.23 -28.50 13.01
N PHE A 15 1.15 -28.48 12.07
CA PHE A 15 1.99 -27.33 11.85
C PHE A 15 1.02 -26.17 11.57
N HIS A 16 0.87 -25.26 12.55
CA HIS A 16 0.21 -23.99 12.31
C HIS A 16 1.11 -23.23 11.35
N ALA A 17 0.87 -23.40 10.05
CA ALA A 17 1.37 -22.47 9.05
C ALA A 17 0.70 -21.13 9.39
N SER A 18 1.47 -20.19 9.93
CA SER A 18 0.98 -18.82 10.05
C SER A 18 0.64 -18.35 8.64
N ALA A 19 -0.57 -17.81 8.45
CA ALA A 19 -0.94 -17.20 7.19
C ALA A 19 0.11 -16.14 6.84
N ARG A 20 0.79 -16.29 5.70
CA ARG A 20 1.76 -15.31 5.24
C ARG A 20 1.00 -14.01 4.98
N ARG A 21 1.35 -12.97 5.73
CA ARG A 21 0.83 -11.63 5.48
C ARG A 21 1.51 -11.09 4.24
N THR A 22 0.76 -10.97 3.16
CA THR A 22 1.23 -10.38 1.90
C THR A 22 0.30 -9.24 1.53
N HIS A 23 0.88 -8.11 1.11
CA HIS A 23 0.11 -7.05 0.47
C HIS A 23 -0.56 -7.59 -0.78
N LEU A 24 -1.82 -7.23 -1.00
CA LEU A 24 -2.55 -7.59 -2.21
C LEU A 24 -2.53 -6.40 -3.17
N VAL A 25 -2.65 -6.68 -4.46
CA VAL A 25 -2.69 -5.65 -5.50
C VAL A 25 -4.02 -5.79 -6.23
N GLY A 26 -4.77 -4.70 -6.28
CA GLY A 26 -6.07 -4.66 -6.95
C GLY A 26 -5.96 -4.53 -8.47
N ALA A 27 -7.12 -4.51 -9.12
CA ALA A 27 -7.25 -4.24 -10.55
C ALA A 27 -6.74 -2.83 -10.92
N PRO A 28 -6.28 -2.60 -12.17
CA PRO A 28 -5.88 -1.28 -12.61
C PRO A 28 -7.08 -0.31 -12.59
N HIS A 29 -6.86 0.90 -12.08
CA HIS A 29 -7.90 1.92 -12.03
C HIS A 29 -8.20 2.47 -13.45
N PRO A 30 -9.47 2.70 -13.83
CA PRO A 30 -9.86 3.05 -15.21
C PRO A 30 -9.26 4.36 -15.74
N VAL A 31 -8.94 5.31 -14.86
CA VAL A 31 -8.39 6.63 -15.24
C VAL A 31 -6.88 6.71 -15.05
N SER A 32 -6.39 6.54 -13.82
CA SER A 32 -4.96 6.60 -13.51
C SER A 32 -4.14 5.39 -13.96
N ASN A 33 -4.76 4.25 -14.32
CA ASN A 33 -4.11 2.97 -14.63
C ASN A 33 -3.20 2.39 -13.53
N LEU A 34 -3.13 3.05 -12.37
CA LEU A 34 -2.40 2.58 -11.20
C LEU A 34 -3.16 1.45 -10.51
N ARG A 35 -2.42 0.52 -9.91
CA ARG A 35 -2.98 -0.59 -9.15
C ARG A 35 -2.97 -0.27 -7.66
N PRO A 36 -4.12 -0.28 -6.97
CA PRO A 36 -4.17 -0.01 -5.55
C PRO A 36 -3.53 -1.16 -4.76
N ILE A 37 -2.76 -0.83 -3.73
CA ILE A 37 -2.16 -1.82 -2.82
C ILE A 37 -3.09 -1.95 -1.60
N ILE A 38 -3.55 -3.16 -1.33
CA ILE A 38 -4.33 -3.50 -0.14
C ILE A 38 -3.36 -4.02 0.91
N TYR A 39 -3.13 -3.20 1.93
CA TYR A 39 -2.23 -3.50 3.02
C TYR A 39 -2.89 -4.46 4.03
N ASN A 40 -2.58 -5.75 3.92
CA ASN A 40 -2.99 -6.79 4.89
C ASN A 40 -2.19 -6.78 6.21
N ASP A 41 -1.53 -5.68 6.54
CA ASP A 41 -0.77 -5.53 7.79
C ASP A 41 -1.69 -5.36 9.01
N THR A 42 -2.98 -5.10 8.77
CA THR A 42 -4.06 -4.98 9.74
C THR A 42 -4.73 -6.33 9.95
N ALA A 43 -4.08 -7.24 10.66
CA ALA A 43 -4.84 -8.21 11.44
C ALA A 43 -4.75 -7.78 12.91
N PRO A 44 -5.89 -7.56 13.59
CA PRO A 44 -5.90 -7.24 15.01
C PRO A 44 -5.12 -8.34 15.75
N MET A 45 -4.45 -7.96 16.85
CA MET A 45 -4.00 -8.93 17.84
C MET A 45 -5.15 -9.91 18.08
N ARG A 46 -4.84 -11.21 18.07
CA ARG A 46 -5.78 -12.31 18.31
C ARG A 46 -6.91 -11.83 19.21
N SER A 47 -8.14 -11.77 18.68
CA SER A 47 -9.34 -11.39 19.42
C SER A 47 -9.64 -12.48 20.44
N THR A 48 -8.90 -12.51 21.54
CA THR A 48 -9.22 -13.31 22.71
C THR A 48 -9.67 -12.34 23.78
N ALA A 49 -10.99 -12.21 23.91
CA ALA A 49 -11.76 -11.40 24.85
C ALA A 49 -12.09 -9.95 24.42
N ALA A 50 -13.38 -9.76 24.11
CA ALA A 50 -14.14 -8.51 24.19
C ALA A 50 -13.55 -7.24 23.55
N THR A 51 -13.69 -7.13 22.22
CA THR A 51 -13.59 -5.85 21.49
C THR A 51 -14.76 -4.95 21.90
N HIS A 52 -14.54 -4.05 22.87
CA HIS A 52 -15.50 -3.01 23.23
C HIS A 52 -15.18 -1.71 22.48
N PRO A 53 -16.19 -0.91 22.05
CA PRO A 53 -15.99 0.31 21.26
C PRO A 53 -15.14 1.41 21.92
N TYR A 54 -14.74 1.23 23.19
CA TYR A 54 -13.85 2.11 23.93
C TYR A 54 -12.63 1.38 24.51
N SER A 55 -12.28 0.20 23.98
CA SER A 55 -11.12 -0.54 24.47
C SER A 55 -9.81 0.10 24.00
N LEU A 56 -9.04 0.65 24.94
CA LEU A 56 -7.71 1.21 24.65
C LEU A 56 -6.66 0.14 24.33
N THR A 57 -6.95 -1.14 24.60
CA THR A 57 -6.06 -2.27 24.31
C THR A 57 -5.81 -2.45 22.80
N GLU A 58 -6.69 -1.91 21.95
CA GLU A 58 -6.54 -1.91 20.49
C GLU A 58 -5.39 -0.98 20.02
N PHE A 59 -4.97 -0.06 20.89
CA PHE A 59 -3.90 0.90 20.64
C PHE A 59 -2.56 0.52 21.28
N GLU A 60 -2.42 -0.69 21.84
CA GLU A 60 -1.17 -1.20 22.45
C GLU A 60 -0.07 -1.54 21.42
N GLY A 61 -0.12 -0.95 20.22
CA GLY A 61 0.89 -1.10 19.18
C GLY A 61 2.00 -0.05 19.27
N ASP A 62 3.15 -0.35 18.67
CA ASP A 62 4.22 0.63 18.48
C ASP A 62 3.68 1.81 17.62
N THR A 63 3.55 2.98 18.25
CA THR A 63 3.08 4.22 17.62
C THR A 63 3.85 4.53 16.34
N GLN A 64 5.15 4.23 16.31
CA GLN A 64 5.98 4.48 15.13
C GLN A 64 5.61 3.55 13.97
N GLU A 65 5.30 2.28 14.25
CA GLU A 65 4.87 1.32 13.23
C GLU A 65 3.53 1.74 12.61
N TYR A 66 2.62 2.23 13.44
CA TYR A 66 1.33 2.75 12.97
C TYR A 66 1.51 4.01 12.10
N GLN A 67 2.35 4.96 12.56
CA GLN A 67 2.67 6.17 11.79
C GLN A 67 3.27 5.83 10.42
N TRP A 68 4.22 4.90 10.37
CA TRP A 68 4.83 4.44 9.12
C TRP A 68 3.80 3.78 8.18
N LYS A 69 2.88 2.96 8.73
CA LYS A 69 1.80 2.33 7.94
C LYS A 69 0.86 3.37 7.34
N ILE A 70 0.37 4.31 8.13
CA ILE A 70 -0.49 5.39 7.62
C ILE A 70 0.23 6.19 6.55
N GLN A 71 1.49 6.56 6.79
CA GLN A 71 2.24 7.38 5.84
C GLN A 71 2.38 6.70 4.48
N ARG A 72 2.61 5.38 4.43
CA ARG A 72 2.63 4.62 3.17
C ARG A 72 1.29 4.69 2.44
N GLN A 73 0.18 4.50 3.15
CA GLN A 73 -1.16 4.58 2.55
C GLN A 73 -1.49 5.99 2.05
N GLN A 74 -1.12 7.03 2.81
CA GLN A 74 -1.28 8.43 2.40
C GLN A 74 -0.45 8.76 1.15
N LEU A 75 0.79 8.27 1.10
CA LEU A 75 1.66 8.39 -0.05
C LEU A 75 1.02 7.76 -1.30
N ASP A 76 0.51 6.52 -1.19
CA ASP A 76 -0.17 5.85 -2.30
C ASP A 76 -1.43 6.59 -2.76
N ALA A 77 -2.23 7.10 -1.82
CA ALA A 77 -3.41 7.91 -2.12
C ALA A 77 -3.03 9.21 -2.85
N TYR A 78 -1.95 9.87 -2.42
CA TYR A 78 -1.42 11.07 -3.06
C TYR A 78 -0.97 10.78 -4.51
N ASN A 79 -0.21 9.70 -4.72
CA ASN A 79 0.21 9.26 -6.06
C ASN A 79 -1.01 9.03 -6.95
N HIS A 80 -1.98 8.28 -6.43
CA HIS A 80 -3.18 7.94 -7.16
C HIS A 80 -3.98 9.19 -7.57
N ALA A 81 -4.22 10.10 -6.63
CA ALA A 81 -4.97 11.33 -6.88
C ALA A 81 -4.28 12.21 -7.94
N PHE A 82 -2.96 12.36 -7.87
CA PHE A 82 -2.20 13.13 -8.85
C PHE A 82 -2.34 12.56 -10.27
N TRP A 83 -2.14 11.25 -10.44
CA TRP A 83 -2.23 10.62 -11.77
C TRP A 83 -3.67 10.52 -12.28
N ALA A 84 -4.66 10.36 -11.41
CA ALA A 84 -6.06 10.39 -11.81
C ALA A 84 -6.44 11.76 -12.38
N ASP A 85 -6.04 12.85 -11.72
CA ASP A 85 -6.31 14.21 -12.21
C ASP A 85 -5.52 14.53 -13.50
N SER A 86 -4.22 14.23 -13.52
CA SER A 86 -3.37 14.45 -14.69
C SER A 86 -3.92 13.75 -15.94
N ASN A 87 -4.30 12.46 -15.81
CA ASN A 87 -4.88 11.71 -16.92
C ASN A 87 -6.26 12.23 -17.32
N SER A 88 -7.09 12.67 -16.36
CA SER A 88 -8.41 13.25 -16.66
C SER A 88 -8.27 14.52 -17.48
N ARG A 89 -7.40 15.44 -17.07
CA ARG A 89 -7.11 16.68 -17.82
C ARG A 89 -6.52 16.39 -19.19
N PHE A 90 -5.61 15.41 -19.28
CA PHE A 90 -5.01 15.01 -20.55
C PHE A 90 -6.09 14.53 -21.53
N GLN A 91 -6.98 13.63 -21.11
CA GLN A 91 -8.05 13.12 -21.97
C GLN A 91 -9.04 14.20 -22.36
N ALA A 92 -9.42 15.08 -21.43
CA ALA A 92 -10.31 16.21 -21.72
C ALA A 92 -9.68 17.18 -22.74
N ALA A 93 -8.42 17.54 -22.57
CA ALA A 93 -7.72 18.43 -23.49
C ALA A 93 -7.51 17.78 -24.87
N LYS A 94 -7.20 16.48 -24.91
CA LYS A 94 -7.11 15.72 -26.16
C LYS A 94 -8.45 15.68 -26.89
N ALA A 95 -9.54 15.43 -26.17
CA ALA A 95 -10.89 15.42 -26.74
C ALA A 95 -11.26 16.79 -27.32
N ALA A 96 -11.01 17.89 -26.59
CA ALA A 96 -11.26 19.24 -27.07
C ALA A 96 -10.49 19.59 -28.35
N VAL A 97 -9.22 19.14 -28.46
CA VAL A 97 -8.43 19.30 -29.69
C VAL A 97 -9.05 18.52 -30.86
N LEU A 98 -9.48 17.29 -30.63
CA LEU A 98 -10.11 16.47 -31.66
C LEU A 98 -11.48 16.99 -32.10
N GLU A 99 -12.29 17.50 -31.17
CA GLU A 99 -13.60 18.11 -31.44
C GLU A 99 -13.48 19.44 -32.21
N SER A 100 -12.36 20.14 -32.08
CA SER A 100 -12.11 21.38 -32.83
C SER A 100 -11.76 21.14 -34.31
N LEU A 101 -11.51 19.89 -34.72
CA LEU A 101 -11.14 19.56 -36.08
C LEU A 101 -12.37 19.46 -36.99
N PRO A 102 -12.28 19.96 -38.23
CA PRO A 102 -13.36 19.79 -39.20
C PRO A 102 -13.53 18.31 -39.59
N GLU A 103 -14.76 17.92 -39.90
CA GLU A 103 -15.08 16.53 -40.31
C GLU A 103 -14.33 16.11 -41.59
N SER A 104 -13.99 17.07 -42.46
CA SER A 104 -13.24 16.86 -43.71
C SER A 104 -11.74 16.61 -43.52
N CYS A 105 -11.24 16.64 -42.28
CA CYS A 105 -9.83 16.43 -41.94
C CYS A 105 -9.37 15.02 -42.34
N THR A 106 -8.17 14.89 -42.92
CA THR A 106 -7.57 13.59 -43.25
C THR A 106 -7.04 12.87 -42.01
N ALA A 107 -6.51 11.66 -42.14
CA ALA A 107 -5.90 10.97 -41.00
C ALA A 107 -4.57 11.65 -40.62
N GLU A 108 -3.81 12.07 -41.62
CA GLU A 108 -2.49 12.70 -41.49
C GLU A 108 -2.59 14.05 -40.77
N ASP A 109 -3.59 14.87 -41.12
CA ASP A 109 -3.83 16.16 -40.47
C ASP A 109 -4.20 15.98 -38.98
N ARG A 110 -4.99 14.94 -38.65
CA ARG A 110 -5.30 14.60 -37.25
C ARG A 110 -4.05 14.21 -36.47
N GLU A 111 -3.16 13.41 -37.06
CA GLU A 111 -1.91 13.01 -36.43
C GLU A 111 -0.96 14.19 -36.21
N PHE A 112 -0.88 15.11 -37.17
CA PHE A 112 -0.08 16.33 -37.04
C PHE A 112 -0.57 17.20 -35.87
N VAL A 113 -1.88 17.41 -35.78
CA VAL A 113 -2.50 18.20 -34.72
C VAL A 113 -2.30 17.53 -33.35
N LEU A 114 -2.46 16.20 -33.27
CA LEU A 114 -2.19 15.45 -32.04
C LEU A 114 -0.73 15.56 -31.61
N SER A 115 0.21 15.50 -32.56
CA SER A 115 1.65 15.63 -32.28
C SER A 115 1.98 17.01 -31.68
N GLU A 116 1.41 18.08 -32.25
CA GLU A 116 1.54 19.43 -31.68
C GLU A 116 0.90 19.55 -30.31
N PHE A 117 -0.26 18.93 -30.10
CA PHE A 117 -0.90 18.85 -28.79
C PHE A 117 -0.01 18.16 -27.75
N TYR A 118 0.56 16.99 -28.05
CA TYR A 118 1.46 16.28 -27.13
C TYR A 118 2.66 17.14 -26.73
N ARG A 119 3.28 17.81 -27.71
CA ARG A 119 4.41 18.71 -27.47
C ARG A 119 4.02 19.83 -26.50
N ARG A 120 2.89 20.48 -26.73
CA ARG A 120 2.39 21.58 -25.88
C ARG A 120 2.01 21.09 -24.48
N TRP A 121 1.33 19.95 -24.39
CA TRP A 121 0.92 19.33 -23.13
C TRP A 121 2.12 19.08 -22.21
N VAL A 122 3.20 18.48 -22.73
CA VAL A 122 4.40 18.19 -21.93
C VAL A 122 5.03 19.47 -21.39
N VAL A 123 5.13 20.51 -22.22
CA VAL A 123 5.69 21.81 -21.78
C VAL A 123 4.80 22.45 -20.71
N GLN A 124 3.49 22.41 -20.90
CA GLN A 124 2.51 22.99 -19.98
C GLN A 124 2.47 22.27 -18.62
N GLU A 125 2.56 20.93 -18.61
CA GLU A 125 2.46 20.13 -17.38
C GLU A 125 3.81 20.00 -16.64
N MET A 126 4.92 20.36 -17.29
CA MET A 126 6.27 20.32 -16.72
C MET A 126 6.41 20.96 -15.33
N PRO A 127 5.95 22.21 -15.05
CA PRO A 127 6.06 22.80 -13.71
C PRO A 127 5.33 21.97 -12.65
N ARG A 128 4.12 21.50 -12.97
CA ARG A 128 3.32 20.68 -12.06
C ARG A 128 3.98 19.33 -11.78
N GLN A 129 4.57 18.70 -12.80
CA GLN A 129 5.32 17.46 -12.64
C GLN A 129 6.56 17.66 -11.75
N LYS A 130 7.26 18.79 -11.89
CA LYS A 130 8.40 19.13 -11.01
C LYS A 130 7.98 19.30 -9.55
N GLU A 131 6.87 19.97 -9.30
CA GLU A 131 6.30 20.14 -7.96
C GLU A 131 5.90 18.78 -7.36
N TYR A 132 5.19 17.97 -8.14
CA TYR A 132 4.83 16.61 -7.77
C TYR A 132 6.06 15.77 -7.40
N ASP A 133 7.08 15.79 -8.26
CA ASP A 133 8.33 15.06 -8.06
C ASP A 133 9.05 15.48 -6.77
N ALA A 134 9.09 16.78 -6.49
CA ALA A 134 9.73 17.30 -5.28
C ALA A 134 8.99 16.80 -4.02
N GLU A 135 7.66 16.93 -3.98
CA GLU A 135 6.86 16.48 -2.84
C GLU A 135 6.84 14.96 -2.72
N TRP A 136 6.77 14.23 -3.84
CA TRP A 136 6.86 12.78 -3.87
C TRP A 136 8.16 12.28 -3.25
N ARG A 137 9.31 12.84 -3.67
CA ARG A 137 10.63 12.47 -3.12
C ARG A 137 10.72 12.79 -1.64
N LYS A 138 10.27 13.98 -1.23
CA LYS A 138 10.27 14.42 0.18
C LYS A 138 9.46 13.47 1.07
N GLN A 139 8.27 13.07 0.64
CA GLN A 139 7.44 12.14 1.40
C GLN A 139 8.01 10.71 1.41
N ASN A 140 8.57 10.24 0.30
CA ASN A 140 9.26 8.94 0.24
C ASN A 140 10.46 8.89 1.17
N TRP A 141 11.30 9.93 1.20
CA TRP A 141 12.44 10.00 2.12
C TRP A 141 12.01 9.95 3.59
N LYS A 142 10.92 10.62 3.95
CA LYS A 142 10.36 10.53 5.30
C LYS A 142 9.90 9.10 5.61
N SER A 143 9.19 8.44 4.69
CA SER A 143 8.71 7.05 4.87
C SER A 143 9.87 6.05 4.99
N ILE A 144 10.92 6.19 4.15
CA ILE A 144 12.12 5.33 4.20
C ILE A 144 12.86 5.51 5.52
N SER A 145 13.04 6.75 5.98
CA SER A 145 13.75 7.00 7.24
C SER A 145 13.01 6.45 8.46
N LEU A 146 11.67 6.56 8.51
CA LEU A 146 10.86 5.94 9.55
C LEU A 146 10.91 4.41 9.47
N GLY A 147 10.78 3.82 8.29
CA GLY A 147 10.91 2.38 8.09
C GLY A 147 12.29 1.84 8.50
N ALA A 148 13.36 2.57 8.20
CA ALA A 148 14.72 2.21 8.60
C ALA A 148 14.92 2.23 10.12
N ARG A 149 14.39 3.25 10.81
CA ARG A 149 14.41 3.33 12.28
C ARG A 149 13.68 2.15 12.92
N LEU A 150 12.45 1.87 12.46
CA LEU A 150 11.68 0.72 12.93
C LEU A 150 12.39 -0.62 12.70
N ALA A 151 13.02 -0.78 11.53
CA ALA A 151 13.79 -1.99 11.23
C ALA A 151 14.99 -2.15 12.18
N PHE A 152 15.68 -1.04 12.48
CA PHE A 152 16.77 -1.01 13.45
C PHE A 152 16.29 -1.36 14.86
N ASP A 153 15.21 -0.75 15.34
CA ASP A 153 14.67 -1.00 16.69
C ASP A 153 14.25 -2.47 16.84
N LYS A 154 13.58 -3.04 15.83
CA LYS A 154 13.21 -4.47 15.81
C LYS A 154 14.44 -5.38 15.78
N PHE A 155 15.48 -4.99 15.05
CA PHE A 155 16.73 -5.74 15.00
C PHE A 155 17.47 -5.69 16.35
N ALA A 156 17.56 -4.51 16.97
CA ALA A 156 18.17 -4.32 18.28
C ALA A 156 17.40 -5.08 19.38
N ALA A 157 16.06 -5.05 19.37
CA ALA A 157 15.22 -5.84 20.28
C ALA A 157 15.45 -7.36 20.13
N ARG A 158 15.61 -7.82 18.88
CA ARG A 158 15.89 -9.24 18.59
C ARG A 158 17.26 -9.69 19.09
N ILE A 159 18.26 -8.81 19.05
CA ILE A 159 19.62 -9.10 19.54
C ILE A 159 19.68 -9.02 21.07
N SER A 160 18.99 -8.07 21.70
CA SER A 160 19.01 -7.86 23.15
C SER A 160 18.19 -8.89 23.93
N HIS A 161 17.19 -9.52 23.31
CA HIS A 161 16.39 -10.59 23.94
C HIS A 161 16.42 -11.90 23.12
N PRO A 162 17.59 -12.57 22.99
CA PRO A 162 17.70 -13.78 22.18
C PRO A 162 16.95 -14.99 22.79
N PHE A 163 16.61 -14.93 24.09
CA PHE A 163 16.00 -16.05 24.84
C PHE A 163 14.82 -15.63 25.73
N SER A 164 13.94 -14.73 25.26
CA SER A 164 12.64 -14.55 25.94
C SER A 164 11.74 -15.76 25.65
N SER A 165 12.02 -16.87 26.35
CA SER A 165 11.15 -18.03 26.42
C SER A 165 9.88 -17.60 27.14
N SER A 166 8.74 -17.81 26.49
CA SER A 166 7.41 -17.65 27.06
C SER A 166 7.34 -18.35 28.42
N LYS A 167 7.31 -17.59 29.53
CA LYS A 167 6.82 -18.11 30.80
C LYS A 167 5.34 -18.45 30.61
N ILE A 168 5.07 -19.73 30.33
CA ILE A 168 3.76 -20.33 30.54
C ILE A 168 3.52 -20.24 32.05
N LYS A 169 2.73 -19.26 32.49
CA LYS A 169 2.20 -19.23 33.86
C LYS A 169 1.15 -20.33 33.95
N ASN A 170 1.52 -21.45 34.59
CA ASN A 170 0.54 -22.33 35.22
C ASN A 170 0.44 -21.87 36.67
N GLU A 171 -0.63 -21.16 37.00
CA GLU A 171 -1.28 -21.13 38.31
C GLU A 171 -2.68 -20.56 38.14
#